data_AF-A0A1Z4EBD4-F1
#
_entry.id   AF-A0A1Z4EBD4-F1
#
_cell.length_a   1.000
_cell.length_b   1.000
_cell.length_c   1.000
_cell.angle_alpha   90.00
_cell.angle_beta   90.00
_cell.angle_gamma   90.00
#
_symmetry.space_group_name_H-M   'P 1'
#
loop_
_entity.id
_entity.type
_entity.pdbx_description
1 polymer ?
#
loop_
_entity_poly.entity_id
_entity_poly.type
_entity_poly.pdbx_seq_one_letter_code
_entity_poly.pdbx_strand_id
1 'polypeptide(L)'
;MKVGLLAVPMHPFESFRAALAGAEEVGVDSFWVPDHLLGCAHPDLWPDMALASLSPDSDGWYDPFACIAALGHDSNLPMGVCVTDGTRRRAPDVVRTALTLHQLCRSGFCLGVGSGEAENLVPFGYDFSTPWPVWKSS
;
A
#
# COMPACT_ATOMS: atom_id res chain seq x y z
N MET A 1 -11.58 10.27 -18.90
CA MET A 1 -10.45 10.28 -17.94
C MET A 1 -10.84 9.38 -16.79
N LYS A 2 -9.92 8.55 -16.27
CA LYS A 2 -10.18 7.72 -15.07
C LYS A 2 -9.56 8.38 -13.84
N VAL A 3 -10.18 8.24 -12.68
CA VAL A 3 -9.76 8.81 -11.39
C VAL A 3 -9.57 7.69 -10.38
N GLY A 4 -8.41 7.66 -9.70
CA GLY A 4 -8.15 6.71 -8.61
C GLY A 4 -8.07 7.45 -7.26
N LEU A 5 -8.48 6.77 -6.19
CA LEU A 5 -8.29 7.25 -4.82
C LEU A 5 -7.16 6.47 -4.15
N LEU A 6 -6.23 7.20 -3.52
CA LEU A 6 -5.23 6.62 -2.63
C LEU A 6 -5.77 6.66 -1.19
N ALA A 7 -5.64 5.55 -0.47
CA ALA A 7 -5.97 5.48 0.95
C ALA A 7 -4.84 4.77 1.72
N VAL A 8 -4.38 5.41 2.79
CA VAL A 8 -3.32 4.88 3.65
C VAL A 8 -3.92 3.76 4.53
N PRO A 9 -3.35 2.54 4.54
CA PRO A 9 -3.86 1.44 5.35
C PRO A 9 -3.39 1.60 6.79
N MET A 10 -4.02 2.45 7.59
CA MET A 10 -3.58 2.74 8.97
C MET A 10 -4.59 2.30 10.03
N HIS A 11 -4.10 2.11 11.27
CA HIS A 11 -4.93 1.89 12.44
C HIS A 11 -5.81 3.12 12.75
N PRO A 12 -7.09 2.95 13.12
CA PRO A 12 -7.85 1.69 13.15
C PRO A 12 -8.33 1.27 11.75
N PHE A 13 -8.46 -0.05 11.54
CA PHE A 13 -8.86 -0.64 10.25
C PHE A 13 -10.23 -0.12 9.75
N GLU A 14 -11.10 0.28 10.66
CA GLU A 14 -12.40 0.89 10.40
C GLU A 14 -12.29 2.19 9.62
N SER A 15 -11.26 3.01 9.88
CA SER A 15 -10.99 4.24 9.12
C SER A 15 -10.64 3.90 7.67
N PHE A 16 -9.85 2.86 7.45
CA PHE A 16 -9.49 2.39 6.12
C PHE A 16 -10.72 1.82 5.38
N ARG A 17 -11.57 1.05 6.07
CA ARG A 17 -12.85 0.57 5.52
C ARG A 17 -13.78 1.73 5.15
N ALA A 18 -13.85 2.77 5.97
CA ALA A 18 -14.65 3.96 5.69
C ALA A 18 -14.13 4.72 4.45
N ALA A 19 -12.80 4.80 4.27
CA ALA A 19 -12.21 5.40 3.07
C ALA A 19 -12.62 4.66 1.79
N LEU A 20 -12.69 3.33 1.82
CA LEU A 20 -13.20 2.53 0.71
C LEU A 20 -14.69 2.85 0.42
N ALA A 21 -15.54 2.86 1.44
CA ALA A 21 -16.96 3.17 1.26
C ALA A 21 -17.16 4.57 0.65
N GLY A 22 -16.39 5.57 1.10
CA GLY A 22 -16.39 6.90 0.51
C GLY A 22 -15.89 6.93 -0.94
N ALA A 23 -14.90 6.10 -1.28
CA ALA A 23 -14.42 5.96 -2.66
C ALA A 23 -15.52 5.43 -3.59
N GLU A 24 -16.28 4.44 -3.12
CA GLU A 24 -17.41 3.87 -3.86
C GLU A 24 -18.56 4.88 -4.00
N GLU A 25 -18.86 5.64 -2.94
CA GLU A 25 -19.90 6.69 -2.96
C GLU A 25 -19.57 7.81 -3.96
N VAL A 26 -18.31 8.24 -4.00
CA VAL A 26 -17.83 9.26 -4.95
C VAL A 26 -17.74 8.71 -6.39
N GLY A 27 -17.72 7.39 -6.55
CA GLY A 27 -17.69 6.74 -7.86
C GLY A 27 -16.33 6.83 -8.56
N VAL A 28 -15.23 6.68 -7.82
CA VAL A 28 -13.88 6.61 -8.41
C VAL A 28 -13.70 5.32 -9.23
N ASP A 29 -12.73 5.28 -10.14
CA ASP A 29 -12.48 4.12 -11.01
C ASP A 29 -11.58 3.05 -10.38
N SER A 30 -10.82 3.40 -9.33
CA SER A 30 -9.89 2.48 -8.66
C SER A 30 -9.46 2.96 -7.28
N PHE A 31 -9.04 2.02 -6.44
CA PHE A 31 -8.58 2.25 -5.07
C PHE A 31 -7.15 1.74 -4.89
N TRP A 32 -6.28 2.57 -4.32
CA TRP A 32 -4.84 2.32 -4.29
C TRP A 32 -4.29 2.43 -2.88
N VAL A 33 -3.50 1.43 -2.49
CA VAL A 33 -3.00 1.27 -1.12
C VAL A 33 -1.48 1.30 -1.11
N PRO A 34 -0.83 2.29 -0.47
CA PRO A 34 0.62 2.38 -0.40
C PRO A 34 1.23 1.29 0.49
N ASP A 35 2.44 0.86 0.16
CA ASP A 35 3.18 -0.18 0.90
C ASP A 35 4.34 0.45 1.68
N HIS A 36 4.09 0.89 2.92
CA HIS A 36 5.13 1.40 3.81
C HIS A 36 5.19 0.60 5.12
N LEU A 37 6.38 0.55 5.71
CA LEU A 37 6.65 0.04 7.06
C LEU A 37 6.58 1.15 8.12
N LEU A 38 6.67 2.41 7.71
CA LEU A 38 6.66 3.59 8.58
C LEU A 38 5.84 4.72 7.97
N GLY A 39 5.36 5.61 8.83
CA GLY A 39 4.61 6.77 8.38
C GLY A 39 5.46 7.80 7.69
N CYS A 40 4.90 8.42 6.65
CA CYS A 40 5.53 9.54 5.95
C CYS A 40 5.59 10.85 6.77
N ALA A 41 5.02 10.88 7.99
CA ALA A 41 4.80 12.11 8.76
C ALA A 41 4.75 11.86 10.29
N HIS A 42 5.87 11.47 10.89
CA HIS A 42 6.02 11.41 12.35
C HIS A 42 5.90 12.81 12.99
N PRO A 43 4.98 13.03 13.95
CA PRO A 43 4.72 14.35 14.52
C PRO A 43 5.91 14.96 15.27
N ASP A 44 6.76 14.14 15.89
CA ASP A 44 7.98 14.64 16.55
C ASP A 44 9.09 15.06 15.58
N LEU A 45 9.08 14.55 14.35
CA LEU A 45 10.11 14.83 13.34
C LEU A 45 9.65 15.91 12.35
N TRP A 46 8.36 15.91 12.00
CA TRP A 46 7.77 16.80 11.00
C TRP A 46 6.45 17.43 11.50
N PRO A 47 6.49 18.23 12.58
CA PRO A 47 5.29 18.78 13.21
C PRO A 47 4.49 19.71 12.28
N ASP A 48 5.13 20.30 11.28
CA ASP A 48 4.50 21.24 10.35
C ASP A 48 3.77 20.53 9.18
N MET A 49 3.90 19.21 9.06
CA MET A 49 3.24 18.46 7.99
C MET A 49 1.76 18.24 8.34
N ALA A 50 0.84 18.58 7.43
CA ALA A 50 -0.61 18.43 7.68
C ALA A 50 -0.99 17.00 8.14
N LEU A 51 -0.34 15.99 7.56
CA LEU A 51 -0.56 14.58 7.90
C LEU A 51 -0.14 14.23 9.34
N ALA A 52 0.86 14.90 9.90
CA ALA A 52 1.35 14.66 11.26
C ALA A 52 0.26 14.93 12.31
N SER A 53 -0.61 15.93 12.08
CA SER A 53 -1.73 16.25 12.97
C SER A 53 -2.90 15.27 12.89
N LEU A 54 -2.99 14.49 11.80
CA LEU A 54 -4.07 13.56 11.51
C LEU A 54 -3.73 12.12 11.88
N SER A 55 -2.46 11.84 12.23
CA SER A 55 -1.95 10.51 12.52
C SER A 55 -1.31 10.46 13.91
N PRO A 56 -2.09 10.20 14.98
CA PRO A 56 -1.55 10.14 16.35
C PRO A 56 -0.54 8.99 16.53
N ASP A 57 -0.65 7.94 15.72
CA ASP A 57 0.38 6.93 15.53
C ASP A 57 0.81 6.96 14.06
N SER A 58 1.94 7.61 13.76
CA SER A 58 2.44 7.70 12.39
C SER A 58 2.86 6.35 11.84
N ASP A 59 3.24 5.40 12.69
CA ASP A 59 3.83 4.12 12.28
C ASP A 59 2.81 2.97 12.29
N GLY A 60 1.56 3.25 12.66
CA GLY A 60 0.45 2.31 12.68
C GLY A 60 -0.05 1.87 11.30
N TRP A 61 0.83 1.65 10.33
CA TRP A 61 0.51 1.18 8.98
C TRP A 61 0.37 -0.34 8.95
N TYR A 62 -0.67 -0.82 8.29
CA TYR A 62 -0.94 -2.22 8.04
C TYR A 62 -0.28 -2.69 6.75
N ASP A 63 -0.09 -4.02 6.63
CA ASP A 63 0.29 -4.64 5.37
C ASP A 63 -0.82 -4.37 4.31
N PRO A 64 -0.49 -3.74 3.17
CA PRO A 64 -1.48 -3.37 2.17
C PRO A 64 -2.08 -4.58 1.46
N PHE A 65 -1.33 -5.67 1.27
CA PHE A 65 -1.84 -6.90 0.66
C PHE A 65 -2.86 -7.56 1.59
N ALA A 66 -2.62 -7.55 2.90
CA ALA A 66 -3.57 -8.05 3.89
C ALA A 66 -4.85 -7.20 3.94
N CYS A 67 -4.70 -5.87 3.88
CA CYS A 67 -5.85 -4.96 3.85
C CYS A 67 -6.73 -5.16 2.60
N ILE A 68 -6.10 -5.32 1.43
CA ILE A 68 -6.81 -5.60 0.18
C ILE A 68 -7.45 -6.99 0.23
N ALA A 69 -6.79 -8.01 0.79
CA ALA A 69 -7.39 -9.33 0.98
C ALA A 69 -8.67 -9.27 1.84
N ALA A 70 -8.67 -8.43 2.88
CA ALA A 70 -9.77 -8.29 3.82
C ALA A 70 -10.99 -7.53 3.26
N LEU A 71 -10.81 -6.64 2.27
CA LEU A 71 -11.89 -5.80 1.74
C LEU A 71 -12.23 -6.07 0.27
N GLY A 72 -11.26 -6.48 -0.55
CA GLY A 72 -11.40 -6.62 -1.99
C GLY A 72 -12.37 -7.72 -2.43
N HIS A 73 -12.67 -8.68 -1.54
CA HIS A 73 -13.72 -9.67 -1.79
C HIS A 73 -15.14 -9.09 -1.73
N ASP A 74 -15.33 -8.00 -0.97
CA ASP A 74 -16.65 -7.42 -0.71
C ASP A 74 -16.92 -6.16 -1.54
N SER A 75 -15.91 -5.65 -2.28
CA SER A 75 -16.01 -4.47 -3.12
C SER A 75 -15.93 -4.81 -4.61
N ASN A 76 -16.64 -4.04 -5.44
CA ASN A 76 -16.51 -4.09 -6.90
C ASN A 76 -15.53 -3.04 -7.44
N LEU A 77 -14.89 -2.25 -6.57
CA LEU A 77 -13.92 -1.25 -6.98
C LEU A 77 -12.58 -1.95 -7.28
N PRO A 78 -11.97 -1.79 -8.48
CA PRO A 78 -10.64 -2.33 -8.73
C PRO A 78 -9.62 -1.79 -7.74
N MET A 79 -8.84 -2.70 -7.13
CA MET A 79 -7.87 -2.35 -6.09
C MET A 79 -6.44 -2.71 -6.49
N GLY A 80 -5.48 -1.96 -5.96
CA GLY A 80 -4.07 -2.27 -6.16
C GLY A 80 -3.16 -1.70 -5.09
N VAL A 81 -1.92 -2.18 -5.09
CA VAL A 81 -0.85 -1.60 -4.28
C VAL A 81 -0.11 -0.50 -5.05
N CYS A 82 0.27 0.59 -4.39
CA CYS A 82 0.90 1.76 -5.02
C CYS A 82 2.07 2.34 -4.19
N VAL A 83 3.28 1.80 -4.29
CA VAL A 83 3.69 0.58 -5.00
C VAL A 83 4.49 -0.28 -4.03
N THR A 84 4.52 -1.59 -4.25
CA THR A 84 5.44 -2.47 -3.51
C THR A 84 6.84 -2.40 -4.11
N ASP A 85 7.82 -3.01 -3.45
CA ASP A 85 9.21 -3.11 -3.92
C ASP A 85 9.75 -4.54 -3.84
N GLY A 86 10.76 -4.82 -4.65
CA GLY A 86 11.43 -6.12 -4.69
C GLY A 86 12.50 -6.34 -3.60
N THR A 87 12.68 -5.36 -2.72
CA THR A 87 13.69 -5.37 -1.66
C THR A 87 13.13 -6.06 -0.43
N ARG A 88 11.88 -5.78 -0.06
CA ARG A 88 11.18 -6.38 1.10
C ARG A 88 10.57 -7.76 0.78
N ARG A 89 10.06 -7.96 -0.45
CA ARG A 89 9.45 -9.23 -0.89
C ARG A 89 10.06 -9.68 -2.22
N ARG A 90 10.48 -10.94 -2.32
CA ARG A 90 11.09 -11.48 -3.56
C ARG A 90 10.02 -11.74 -4.63
N ALA A 91 10.44 -11.83 -5.89
CA ALA A 91 9.53 -11.82 -7.04
C ALA A 91 8.51 -12.96 -6.97
N PRO A 92 8.94 -14.20 -6.65
CA PRO A 92 8.01 -15.30 -6.51
C PRO A 92 6.92 -15.05 -5.45
N ASP A 93 7.29 -14.42 -4.32
CA ASP A 93 6.34 -14.13 -3.24
C ASP A 93 5.35 -13.03 -3.65
N VAL A 94 5.84 -11.95 -4.28
CA VAL A 94 4.99 -10.87 -4.80
C VAL A 94 4.02 -11.41 -5.87
N VAL A 95 4.52 -12.21 -6.81
CA VAL A 95 3.70 -12.81 -7.87
C VAL A 95 2.66 -13.77 -7.29
N ARG A 96 3.05 -14.63 -6.35
CA ARG A 96 2.12 -15.53 -5.67
C ARG A 96 0.98 -14.75 -5.01
N THR A 97 1.31 -13.74 -4.21
CA THR A 97 0.30 -12.90 -3.53
C THR A 97 -0.56 -12.15 -4.53
N ALA A 98 0.02 -11.56 -5.58
CA ALA A 98 -0.73 -10.82 -6.59
C ALA A 98 -1.73 -11.71 -7.35
N LEU A 99 -1.33 -12.93 -7.73
CA LEU A 99 -2.22 -13.90 -8.37
C LEU A 99 -3.33 -14.38 -7.43
N THR A 100 -3.01 -14.61 -6.14
CA THR A 100 -4.02 -14.94 -5.13
C THR A 100 -5.03 -13.80 -4.98
N LEU A 101 -4.58 -12.55 -4.82
CA LEU A 101 -5.47 -11.40 -4.69
C LEU A 101 -6.30 -11.18 -5.95
N HIS A 102 -5.72 -11.39 -7.14
CA HIS A 102 -6.46 -11.31 -8.40
C HIS A 102 -7.64 -12.28 -8.45
N GLN A 103 -7.53 -13.45 -7.82
CA GLN A 103 -8.63 -14.41 -7.71
C GLN A 103 -9.61 -14.09 -6.57
N LEU A 104 -9.12 -13.55 -5.44
CA LEU A 104 -9.97 -13.27 -4.28
C LEU A 104 -10.80 -11.99 -4.43
N CYS A 105 -10.25 -10.96 -5.09
CA CYS A 105 -10.91 -9.67 -5.28
C CYS A 105 -11.89 -9.74 -6.45
N ARG A 106 -13.11 -9.22 -6.28
CA ARG A 106 -14.17 -9.34 -7.31
C ARG A 106 -13.80 -8.70 -8.63
N SER A 107 -13.08 -7.58 -8.57
CA SER A 107 -12.64 -6.81 -9.75
C SER A 107 -11.18 -7.08 -10.14
N GLY A 108 -10.60 -8.17 -9.65
CA GLY A 108 -9.19 -8.48 -9.81
C GLY A 108 -8.30 -7.61 -8.93
N PHE A 109 -7.00 -7.63 -9.21
CA PHE A 109 -5.96 -6.93 -8.45
C PHE A 109 -4.95 -6.27 -9.39
N CYS A 110 -4.55 -5.04 -9.08
CA CYS A 110 -3.51 -4.29 -9.78
C CYS A 110 -2.20 -4.27 -8.98
N LEU A 111 -1.13 -4.82 -9.56
CA LEU A 111 0.20 -4.83 -8.94
C LEU A 111 1.02 -3.62 -9.40
N GLY A 112 1.16 -2.63 -8.53
CA GLY A 112 2.14 -1.55 -8.69
C GLY A 112 3.49 -1.94 -8.10
N VAL A 113 4.57 -1.78 -8.87
CA VAL A 113 5.94 -2.08 -8.43
C VAL A 113 6.83 -0.86 -8.64
N GLY A 114 7.61 -0.52 -7.62
CA GLY A 114 8.61 0.53 -7.64
C GLY A 114 9.96 0.07 -7.12
N SER A 115 10.88 1.03 -7.03
CA SER A 115 12.23 0.82 -6.48
C SER A 115 12.26 0.83 -4.94
N GLY A 116 11.15 1.24 -4.31
CA GLY A 116 11.12 1.53 -2.88
C GLY A 116 11.81 2.86 -2.55
N GLU A 117 11.84 3.19 -1.26
CA GLU A 117 12.40 4.44 -0.74
C GLU A 117 13.39 4.15 0.38
N ALA A 118 14.52 4.85 0.39
CA ALA A 118 15.57 4.65 1.38
C ALA A 118 15.03 4.81 2.82
N GLU A 119 14.15 5.79 3.03
CA GLU A 119 13.49 6.04 4.32
C GLU A 119 12.76 4.81 4.85
N ASN A 120 12.15 4.03 3.95
CA ASN A 120 11.31 2.89 4.30
C ASN A 120 12.08 1.55 4.35
N LEU A 121 13.36 1.56 3.97
CA LEU A 121 14.17 0.35 3.76
C LEU A 121 15.41 0.32 4.65
N VAL A 122 16.22 1.38 4.62
CA VAL A 122 17.52 1.45 5.32
C VAL A 122 17.36 1.28 6.85
N PRO A 123 16.38 1.90 7.53
CA PRO A 123 16.20 1.72 8.97
C PRO A 123 15.91 0.26 9.39
N PHE A 124 15.38 -0.54 8.47
CA PHE A 124 15.04 -1.94 8.70
C PHE A 124 16.11 -2.91 8.17
N GLY A 125 17.29 -2.39 7.80
CA GLY A 125 18.44 -3.20 7.38
C GLY A 125 18.40 -3.69 5.94
N TYR A 126 17.51 -3.15 5.11
CA TYR A 126 17.50 -3.44 3.68
C TYR A 126 18.56 -2.61 2.95
N ASP A 127 19.33 -3.27 2.07
CA ASP A 127 20.27 -2.58 1.19
C ASP A 127 19.52 -1.74 0.16
N PHE A 128 19.90 -0.47 0.04
CA PHE A 128 19.35 0.48 -0.93
C PHE A 128 20.43 1.02 -1.89
N SER A 129 21.63 0.42 -1.91
CA SER A 129 22.71 0.80 -2.81
C SER A 129 22.35 0.59 -4.29
N THR A 130 21.47 -0.38 -4.56
CA THR A 130 20.91 -0.65 -5.90
C THR A 130 19.38 -0.67 -5.79
N PRO A 131 18.71 0.49 -5.87
CA PRO A 131 17.29 0.62 -5.58
C PRO A 131 16.39 -0.05 -6.64
N TRP A 132 16.93 -0.34 -7.83
CA TRP A 132 16.23 -1.21 -8.77
C TRP A 132 16.45 -2.68 -8.37
N PRO A 133 15.39 -3.47 -8.17
CA PRO A 133 15.57 -4.89 -7.96
C PRO A 133 16.13 -5.45 -9.26
N VAL A 134 17.39 -5.91 -9.24
CA VAL A 134 17.78 -6.93 -10.19
C VAL A 134 16.98 -8.16 -9.79
N TRP A 135 15.74 -8.26 -10.28
CA TRP A 135 14.97 -9.50 -10.26
C TRP A 135 15.72 -10.47 -11.15
N LYS A 136 16.83 -11.01 -10.65
CA LYS A 136 17.58 -12.02 -11.36
C LYS A 136 16.64 -13.22 -11.44
N SER A 137 16.14 -13.48 -12.64
CA SER A 137 15.72 -14.84 -12.98
C SER A 137 16.93 -15.71 -12.63
N SER A 138 16.73 -16.62 -11.68
CA SER A 138 17.68 -17.66 -11.29
C SER A 138 18.47 -18.21 -12.47
#